data_AF-A0AAN0W4C9-F1
#
_entry.id   AF-A0AAN0W4C9-F1
#
_cell.length_a   1.000
_cell.length_b   1.000
_cell.length_c   1.000
_cell.angle_alpha   90.00
_cell.angle_beta   90.00
_cell.angle_gamma   90.00
#
_symmetry.space_group_name_H-M   'P 1'
#
loop_
_entity.id
_entity.type
_entity.pdbx_description
1 polymer ?
#
loop_
_entity_poly.entity_id
_entity_poly.type
_entity_poly.pdbx_seq_one_letter_code
_entity_poly.pdbx_strand_id
1 'polypeptide(L)'
;MNGYTIVNVKKQNKIVNLRERVNKRMAGFMNGIQKLLGESGELVLLVGKTIEKVFIGEDNWSLRFITDNGVIEWNTENDCCNEVWFEHMDDLEALVGATVIEVEGDRWGEWEDISEEDESDEVLEQAFWKIKTNKGVCTIEVRNSHNGYYGGRVNEELSECGREDFENHDDWKKVTEEF
;
A
#
# COMPACT_ATOMS: atom_id res chain seq x y z
N MET A 1 -48.21 -8.61 -21.70
CA MET A 1 -47.58 -9.11 -20.46
C MET A 1 -46.09 -8.77 -20.51
N ASN A 2 -45.63 -7.72 -19.80
CA ASN A 2 -44.19 -7.42 -19.69
C ASN A 2 -43.81 -6.51 -18.49
N GLY A 3 -44.74 -6.24 -17.57
CA GLY A 3 -44.48 -5.36 -16.41
C GLY A 3 -43.84 -6.04 -15.21
N TYR A 4 -44.00 -7.36 -15.05
CA TYR A 4 -43.52 -8.09 -13.88
C TYR A 4 -41.99 -8.29 -13.86
N THR A 5 -41.36 -8.44 -15.04
CA THR A 5 -39.93 -8.71 -15.14
C THR A 5 -39.07 -7.48 -14.81
N ILE A 6 -39.49 -6.28 -15.23
CA ILE A 6 -38.72 -5.04 -15.04
C ILE A 6 -38.65 -4.60 -13.57
N VAL A 7 -39.73 -4.83 -12.80
CA VAL A 7 -39.80 -4.48 -11.38
C VAL A 7 -38.85 -5.36 -10.54
N ASN A 8 -38.67 -6.63 -10.93
CA ASN A 8 -37.77 -7.56 -10.25
C ASN A 8 -36.29 -7.19 -10.42
N VAL A 9 -35.89 -6.78 -11.63
CA VAL A 9 -34.50 -6.37 -11.93
C VAL A 9 -34.11 -5.10 -11.15
N LYS A 10 -35.00 -4.09 -11.11
CA LYS A 10 -34.74 -2.85 -10.35
C LYS A 10 -34.62 -3.10 -8.84
N LYS A 11 -35.42 -4.03 -8.30
CA LYS A 11 -35.39 -4.42 -6.89
C LYS A 11 -34.13 -5.20 -6.54
N GLN A 12 -33.69 -6.11 -7.42
CA GLN A 12 -32.43 -6.83 -7.27
C GLN A 12 -31.22 -5.89 -7.31
N ASN A 13 -31.14 -4.97 -8.28
CA ASN A 13 -30.04 -4.01 -8.37
C ASN A 13 -29.96 -3.09 -7.15
N LYS A 14 -31.11 -2.68 -6.59
CA LYS A 14 -31.14 -1.85 -5.37
C LYS A 14 -30.64 -2.62 -4.14
N ILE A 15 -30.88 -3.92 -4.08
CA ILE A 15 -30.39 -4.81 -3.00
C ILE A 15 -28.89 -5.05 -3.13
N VAL A 16 -28.38 -5.25 -4.35
CA VAL A 16 -26.93 -5.40 -4.62
C VAL A 16 -26.18 -4.12 -4.19
N ASN A 17 -26.63 -2.95 -4.63
CA ASN A 17 -26.02 -1.66 -4.24
C ASN A 17 -26.09 -1.40 -2.72
N LEU A 18 -27.13 -1.89 -2.04
CA LEU A 18 -27.24 -1.75 -0.58
C LEU A 18 -26.25 -2.68 0.13
N ARG A 19 -26.07 -3.91 -0.36
CA ARG A 19 -25.09 -4.87 0.17
C ARG A 19 -23.66 -4.35 0.00
N GLU A 20 -23.33 -3.79 -1.17
CA GLU A 20 -22.01 -3.18 -1.41
C GLU A 20 -21.74 -2.02 -0.44
N ARG A 21 -22.72 -1.14 -0.21
CA ARG A 21 -22.57 -0.04 0.75
C ARG A 21 -22.40 -0.54 2.19
N VAL A 22 -23.13 -1.57 2.59
CA VAL A 22 -23.01 -2.18 3.92
C VAL A 22 -21.64 -2.85 4.07
N ASN A 23 -21.19 -3.59 3.06
CA ASN A 23 -19.88 -4.23 3.06
C ASN A 23 -18.74 -3.20 3.13
N LYS A 24 -18.82 -2.11 2.34
CA LYS A 24 -17.84 -1.01 2.40
C LYS A 24 -17.80 -0.34 3.77
N ARG A 25 -18.96 -0.17 4.41
CA ARG A 25 -19.07 0.43 5.75
C ARG A 25 -18.58 -0.51 6.86
N MET A 26 -18.81 -1.82 6.71
CA MET A 26 -18.30 -2.86 7.61
C MET A 26 -16.78 -3.02 7.46
N ALA A 27 -16.23 -2.96 6.24
CA ALA A 27 -14.80 -2.96 6.00
C ALA A 27 -14.12 -1.75 6.65
N GLY A 28 -14.68 -0.54 6.49
CA GLY A 28 -14.17 0.65 7.18
C GLY A 28 -14.23 0.54 8.71
N PHE A 29 -15.27 -0.09 9.26
CA PHE A 29 -15.40 -0.32 10.70
C PHE A 29 -14.41 -1.39 11.22
N MET A 30 -14.22 -2.49 10.50
CA MET A 30 -13.29 -3.56 10.85
C MET A 30 -11.83 -3.10 10.74
N ASN A 31 -11.49 -2.30 9.71
CA ASN A 31 -10.19 -1.65 9.61
C ASN A 31 -9.98 -0.67 10.79
N GLY A 32 -11.02 0.05 11.22
CA GLY A 32 -10.97 0.92 12.41
C GLY A 32 -10.76 0.15 13.72
N ILE A 33 -11.29 -1.07 13.82
CA ILE A 33 -11.05 -1.98 14.96
C ILE A 33 -9.64 -2.58 14.90
N GLN A 34 -9.14 -2.98 13.73
CA GLN A 34 -7.76 -3.42 13.55
C GLN A 34 -6.76 -2.31 13.93
N LYS A 35 -7.06 -1.05 13.56
CA LYS A 35 -6.30 0.14 13.98
C LYS A 35 -6.32 0.39 15.50
N LEU A 36 -7.33 -0.11 16.21
CA LEU A 36 -7.45 -0.04 17.68
C LEU A 36 -6.81 -1.23 18.40
N LEU A 37 -6.46 -2.30 17.68
CA LEU A 37 -5.98 -3.57 18.24
C LEU A 37 -4.57 -3.96 17.79
N GLY A 38 -4.03 -3.37 16.72
CA GLY A 38 -2.63 -3.51 16.33
C GLY A 38 -1.71 -2.64 17.17
N GLU A 39 -0.45 -3.06 17.33
CA GLU A 39 0.57 -2.23 17.97
C GLU A 39 0.87 -1.01 17.06
N SER A 40 1.19 0.15 17.67
CA SER A 40 1.46 1.39 16.93
C SER A 40 2.69 1.22 16.05
N GLY A 41 2.49 1.01 14.74
CA GLY A 41 3.56 0.94 13.76
C GLY A 41 3.46 -0.25 12.80
N GLU A 42 2.61 -1.24 13.05
CA GLU A 42 2.44 -2.35 12.11
C GLU A 42 1.77 -1.90 10.79
N LEU A 43 2.16 -2.52 9.67
CA LEU A 43 1.58 -2.27 8.34
C LEU A 43 0.49 -3.31 8.01
N VAL A 44 -0.65 -3.21 8.67
CA VAL A 44 -1.72 -4.23 8.68
C VAL A 44 -2.84 -3.99 7.67
N LEU A 45 -2.96 -2.81 7.07
CA LEU A 45 -4.15 -2.45 6.27
C LEU A 45 -4.29 -3.33 5.01
N LEU A 46 -3.17 -3.79 4.44
CA LEU A 46 -3.16 -4.68 3.28
C LEU A 46 -3.62 -6.11 3.62
N VAL A 47 -3.51 -6.55 4.87
CA VAL A 47 -3.78 -7.93 5.25
C VAL A 47 -5.23 -8.32 4.94
N GLY A 48 -5.39 -9.46 4.28
CA GLY A 48 -6.67 -10.00 3.82
C GLY A 48 -7.26 -9.30 2.59
N LYS A 49 -6.56 -8.34 1.98
CA LYS A 49 -6.99 -7.66 0.76
C LYS A 49 -6.40 -8.32 -0.48
N THR A 50 -7.13 -8.24 -1.59
CA THR A 50 -6.61 -8.67 -2.89
C THR A 50 -6.04 -7.46 -3.62
N ILE A 51 -4.75 -7.51 -3.97
CA ILE A 51 -4.09 -6.43 -4.69
C ILE A 51 -4.46 -6.51 -6.18
N GLU A 52 -5.06 -5.48 -6.73
CA GLU A 52 -5.46 -5.40 -8.14
C GLU A 52 -4.39 -4.72 -8.99
N LYS A 53 -3.79 -3.63 -8.47
CA LYS A 53 -2.76 -2.82 -9.15
C LYS A 53 -1.87 -2.16 -8.10
N VAL A 54 -0.65 -1.83 -8.50
CA VAL A 54 0.28 -1.02 -7.70
C VAL A 54 0.74 0.18 -8.54
N PHE A 55 0.88 1.33 -7.89
CA PHE A 55 1.43 2.54 -8.49
C PHE A 55 2.55 3.07 -7.61
N ILE A 56 3.55 3.67 -8.23
CA ILE A 56 4.60 4.46 -7.59
C ILE A 56 4.50 5.90 -8.09
N GLY A 57 4.72 6.86 -7.20
CA GLY A 57 4.63 8.28 -7.52
C GLY A 57 5.33 9.14 -6.49
N GLU A 58 5.17 10.45 -6.64
CA GLU A 58 5.80 11.47 -5.77
C GLU A 58 7.32 11.27 -5.68
N ASP A 59 8.01 11.16 -6.83
CA ASP A 59 9.45 10.92 -6.89
C ASP A 59 9.91 9.68 -6.10
N ASN A 60 9.13 8.60 -6.18
CA ASN A 60 9.34 7.33 -5.47
C ASN A 60 9.12 7.40 -3.95
N TRP A 61 8.49 8.46 -3.43
CA TRP A 61 8.18 8.58 -2.01
C TRP A 61 6.90 7.88 -1.59
N SER A 62 6.08 7.46 -2.57
CA SER A 62 4.77 6.90 -2.30
C SER A 62 4.46 5.68 -3.15
N LEU A 63 3.94 4.63 -2.51
CA LEU A 63 3.32 3.47 -3.15
C LEU A 63 1.82 3.46 -2.90
N ARG A 64 1.05 3.13 -3.93
CA ARG A 64 -0.40 2.94 -3.83
C ARG A 64 -0.78 1.55 -4.25
N PHE A 65 -1.50 0.87 -3.35
CA PHE A 65 -2.08 -0.45 -3.59
C PHE A 65 -3.57 -0.28 -3.87
N ILE A 66 -3.96 -0.50 -5.12
CA ILE A 66 -5.38 -0.64 -5.46
C ILE A 66 -5.81 -2.03 -5.03
N THR A 67 -6.75 -2.11 -4.10
CA THR A 67 -7.26 -3.37 -3.57
C THR A 67 -8.74 -3.54 -3.86
N ASP A 68 -9.23 -4.76 -3.70
CA ASP A 68 -10.66 -5.11 -3.75
C ASP A 68 -11.55 -4.30 -2.79
N ASN A 69 -10.97 -3.68 -1.74
CA ASN A 69 -11.72 -2.92 -0.73
C ASN A 69 -11.37 -1.42 -0.66
N GLY A 70 -10.56 -0.90 -1.59
CA GLY A 70 -10.18 0.52 -1.62
C GLY A 70 -8.73 0.73 -2.01
N VAL A 71 -8.22 1.92 -1.78
CA VAL A 71 -6.81 2.26 -2.02
C VAL A 71 -6.12 2.41 -0.68
N ILE A 72 -4.96 1.76 -0.56
CA ILE A 72 -4.06 1.88 0.59
C ILE A 72 -2.79 2.53 0.08
N GLU A 73 -2.33 3.56 0.78
CA GLU A 73 -1.12 4.29 0.44
C GLU A 73 -0.05 4.00 1.48
N TRP A 74 1.17 3.76 1.00
CA TRP A 74 2.38 3.72 1.80
C TRP A 74 3.21 4.93 1.43
N ASN A 75 3.46 5.80 2.41
CA ASN A 75 4.19 7.05 2.24
C ASN A 75 5.45 7.04 3.08
N THR A 76 6.55 7.42 2.47
CA THR A 76 7.82 7.64 3.18
C THR A 76 7.77 8.94 3.99
N GLU A 77 8.54 9.01 5.09
CA GLU A 77 8.63 10.21 5.93
C GLU A 77 9.92 10.99 5.63
N ASN A 78 9.80 12.00 4.77
CA ASN A 78 10.88 12.90 4.37
C ASN A 78 10.88 14.19 5.20
N ASP A 79 12.07 14.72 5.50
CA ASP A 79 12.30 16.03 6.13
C ASP A 79 13.52 16.71 5.48
N CYS A 80 13.84 17.94 5.88
CA CYS A 80 14.96 18.72 5.35
C CYS A 80 16.36 18.11 5.54
N CYS A 81 16.49 16.99 6.27
CA CYS A 81 17.75 16.33 6.60
C CYS A 81 17.73 14.81 6.38
N ASN A 82 16.64 14.28 5.80
CA ASN A 82 16.56 12.89 5.40
C ASN A 82 15.68 12.72 4.16
N GLU A 83 16.11 11.84 3.27
CA GLU A 83 15.36 11.44 2.08
C GLU A 83 15.17 9.92 2.10
N VAL A 84 13.93 9.49 1.97
CA VAL A 84 13.47 8.12 2.09
C VAL A 84 12.63 7.82 0.87
N TRP A 85 12.93 6.72 0.18
CA TRP A 85 12.26 6.38 -1.07
C TRP A 85 12.17 4.87 -1.28
N PHE A 86 11.17 4.46 -2.04
CA PHE A 86 11.03 3.09 -2.52
C PHE A 86 12.02 2.87 -3.67
N GLU A 87 13.04 2.06 -3.41
CA GLU A 87 14.12 1.81 -4.39
C GLU A 87 13.76 0.67 -5.31
N HIS A 88 13.31 -0.45 -4.74
CA HIS A 88 13.06 -1.67 -5.51
C HIS A 88 11.79 -2.40 -5.09
N MET A 89 11.16 -3.09 -6.04
CA MET A 89 10.05 -4.01 -5.78
C MET A 89 10.21 -5.30 -6.60
N ASP A 90 10.50 -6.39 -5.90
CA ASP A 90 10.68 -7.72 -6.47
C ASP A 90 9.38 -8.53 -6.55
N ASP A 91 9.32 -9.49 -7.49
CA ASP A 91 8.29 -10.54 -7.55
C ASP A 91 6.85 -9.98 -7.63
N LEU A 92 6.63 -8.98 -8.49
CA LEU A 92 5.32 -8.35 -8.67
C LEU A 92 4.19 -9.36 -9.00
N GLU A 93 4.52 -10.47 -9.66
CA GLU A 93 3.57 -11.56 -9.96
C GLU A 93 3.03 -12.26 -8.71
N ALA A 94 3.83 -12.31 -7.63
CA ALA A 94 3.40 -12.81 -6.34
C ALA A 94 2.42 -11.84 -5.65
N LEU A 95 2.44 -10.55 -6.01
CA LEU A 95 1.60 -9.53 -5.40
C LEU A 95 0.28 -9.32 -6.17
N VAL A 96 0.36 -9.08 -7.48
CA VAL A 96 -0.80 -8.64 -8.27
C VAL A 96 -1.80 -9.79 -8.51
N GLY A 97 -3.07 -9.50 -8.23
CA GLY A 97 -4.18 -10.44 -8.20
C GLY A 97 -4.09 -11.48 -7.08
N ALA A 98 -3.21 -11.29 -6.09
CA ALA A 98 -3.04 -12.17 -4.93
C ALA A 98 -3.71 -11.57 -3.69
N THR A 99 -4.10 -12.44 -2.75
CA THR A 99 -4.59 -12.02 -1.43
C THR A 99 -3.43 -11.97 -0.45
N VAL A 100 -3.25 -10.83 0.21
CA VAL A 100 -2.21 -10.64 1.23
C VAL A 100 -2.55 -11.44 2.48
N ILE A 101 -1.59 -12.23 2.95
CA ILE A 101 -1.68 -13.06 4.15
C ILE A 101 -1.03 -12.35 5.33
N GLU A 102 0.12 -11.71 5.09
CA GLU A 102 0.96 -11.10 6.12
C GLU A 102 1.84 -10.03 5.48
N VAL A 103 2.20 -9.00 6.26
CA VAL A 103 3.25 -8.04 5.94
C VAL A 103 4.30 -8.16 7.03
N GLU A 104 5.53 -8.51 6.66
CA GLU A 104 6.68 -8.48 7.58
C GLU A 104 7.36 -7.10 7.51
N GLY A 105 7.61 -6.53 8.68
CA GLY A 105 8.12 -5.17 8.85
C GLY A 105 7.10 -4.27 9.54
N ASP A 106 7.59 -3.26 10.24
CA ASP A 106 6.78 -2.20 10.81
C ASP A 106 7.15 -0.87 10.13
N ARG A 107 6.55 0.24 10.57
CA ARG A 107 6.81 1.57 10.04
C ARG A 107 8.25 2.06 10.23
N TRP A 108 8.99 1.46 11.17
CA TRP A 108 10.32 1.90 11.56
C TRP A 108 11.39 1.24 10.72
N GLY A 109 11.14 0.04 10.21
CA GLY A 109 12.10 -0.70 9.39
C GLY A 109 13.27 -1.26 10.20
N GLU A 110 13.86 -2.34 9.69
CA GLU A 110 15.16 -2.85 10.15
C GLU A 110 16.23 -2.32 9.20
N TRP A 111 16.76 -1.13 9.50
CA TRP A 111 17.72 -0.43 8.66
C TRP A 111 19.14 -1.02 8.78
N GLU A 112 19.77 -1.23 7.64
CA GLU A 112 21.17 -1.62 7.48
C GLU A 112 21.93 -0.49 6.80
N ASP A 113 23.01 -0.02 7.44
CA ASP A 113 23.95 0.95 6.88
C ASP A 113 24.74 0.29 5.73
N ILE A 114 24.66 0.91 4.56
CA ILE A 114 25.34 0.49 3.33
C ILE A 114 26.25 1.60 2.76
N SER A 115 26.57 2.62 3.55
CA SER A 115 27.49 3.69 3.13
C SER A 115 28.84 3.14 2.71
N GLU A 116 29.46 3.80 1.72
CA GLU A 116 30.85 3.54 1.37
C GLU A 116 31.78 4.12 2.45
N GLU A 117 32.83 3.39 2.85
CA GLU A 117 33.72 3.74 3.99
C GLU A 117 34.38 5.14 3.89
N ASP A 118 34.41 5.75 2.69
CA ASP A 118 35.07 7.02 2.41
C ASP A 118 34.11 8.24 2.32
N GLU A 119 32.79 8.04 2.44
CA GLU A 119 31.79 9.13 2.44
C GLU A 119 31.45 9.54 3.89
N SER A 120 32.21 10.48 4.45
CA SER A 120 32.23 10.72 5.90
C SER A 120 31.01 11.42 6.50
N ASP A 121 30.12 11.98 5.66
CA ASP A 121 29.12 12.95 6.12
C ASP A 121 27.66 12.55 5.77
N GLU A 122 27.46 11.53 4.92
CA GLU A 122 26.14 11.03 4.50
C GLU A 122 26.03 9.53 4.78
N VAL A 123 24.98 9.16 5.53
CA VAL A 123 24.63 7.77 5.84
C VAL A 123 23.57 7.33 4.86
N LEU A 124 23.81 6.22 4.17
CA LEU A 124 22.86 5.56 3.30
C LEU A 124 22.47 4.23 3.94
N GLU A 125 21.18 4.04 4.18
CA GLU A 125 20.64 2.82 4.77
C GLU A 125 19.65 2.14 3.82
N GLN A 126 19.44 0.84 4.02
CA GLN A 126 18.40 0.05 3.37
C GLN A 126 17.56 -0.73 4.38
N ALA A 127 16.28 -0.91 4.07
CA ALA A 127 15.39 -1.80 4.80
C ALA A 127 14.44 -2.51 3.83
N PHE A 128 13.91 -3.66 4.25
CA PHE A 128 13.06 -4.51 3.43
C PHE A 128 11.71 -4.78 4.09
N TRP A 129 10.63 -4.61 3.32
CA TRP A 129 9.29 -5.06 3.70
C TRP A 129 8.89 -6.24 2.83
N LYS A 130 8.32 -7.27 3.44
CA LYS A 130 7.88 -8.47 2.71
C LYS A 130 6.38 -8.61 2.79
N ILE A 131 5.73 -8.57 1.63
CA ILE A 131 4.29 -8.81 1.51
C ILE A 131 4.10 -10.27 1.11
N LYS A 132 3.69 -11.10 2.07
CA LYS A 132 3.36 -12.50 1.81
C LYS A 132 1.94 -12.61 1.31
N THR A 133 1.75 -13.37 0.25
CA THR A 133 0.44 -13.58 -0.38
C THR A 133 0.17 -15.07 -0.59
N ASN A 134 -1.02 -15.40 -1.09
CA ASN A 134 -1.32 -16.74 -1.55
C ASN A 134 -0.62 -17.17 -2.86
N LYS A 135 0.19 -16.29 -3.49
CA LYS A 135 0.96 -16.60 -4.71
C LYS A 135 2.47 -16.59 -4.49
N GLY A 136 2.97 -16.08 -3.37
CA GLY A 136 4.40 -15.98 -3.10
C GLY A 136 4.71 -14.86 -2.12
N VAL A 137 5.91 -14.31 -2.21
CA VAL A 137 6.36 -13.16 -1.41
C VAL A 137 6.86 -12.10 -2.37
N CYS A 138 6.33 -10.88 -2.23
CA CYS A 138 6.88 -9.69 -2.88
C CYS A 138 7.73 -8.95 -1.85
N THR A 139 8.92 -8.50 -2.23
CA THR A 139 9.83 -7.77 -1.36
C THR A 139 9.95 -6.34 -1.86
N ILE A 140 9.87 -5.38 -0.95
CA ILE A 140 10.02 -3.96 -1.24
C ILE A 140 11.28 -3.50 -0.51
N GLU A 141 12.21 -2.93 -1.26
CA GLU A 141 13.39 -2.25 -0.74
C GLU A 141 13.10 -0.77 -0.59
N VAL A 142 13.46 -0.22 0.57
CA VAL A 142 13.37 1.21 0.84
C VAL A 142 14.75 1.68 1.24
N ARG A 143 15.12 2.86 0.76
CA ARG A 143 16.38 3.53 1.07
C ARG A 143 16.13 4.74 1.95
N ASN A 144 17.14 5.10 2.73
CA ASN A 144 17.16 6.29 3.57
C ASN A 144 18.54 6.93 3.48
N SER A 145 18.63 8.16 2.97
CA SER A 145 19.84 8.98 2.99
C SER A 145 19.69 10.09 4.03
N HIS A 146 20.65 10.23 4.95
CA HIS A 146 20.60 11.21 6.04
C HIS A 146 21.97 11.52 6.63
N ASN A 147 22.06 12.55 7.46
CA ASN A 147 23.31 12.99 8.11
C ASN A 147 23.68 12.23 9.42
N GLY A 148 23.17 11.02 9.61
CA GLY A 148 23.41 10.20 10.83
C GLY A 148 22.50 10.45 12.04
N TYR A 149 21.52 11.37 11.98
CA TYR A 149 20.61 11.66 13.13
C TYR A 149 19.15 11.19 12.96
N TYR A 150 18.79 10.72 11.77
CA TYR A 150 17.42 10.39 11.38
C TYR A 150 17.33 8.94 10.92
N GLY A 151 16.15 8.35 11.04
CA GLY A 151 15.87 7.03 10.50
C GLY A 151 14.68 7.11 9.55
N GLY A 152 14.70 6.30 8.50
CA GLY A 152 13.62 6.25 7.52
C GLY A 152 12.36 5.63 8.12
N ARG A 153 11.21 5.99 7.55
CA ARG A 153 9.92 5.42 7.95
C ARG A 153 8.99 5.27 6.77
N VAL A 154 8.13 4.26 6.85
CA VAL A 154 7.02 4.03 5.94
C VAL A 154 5.72 4.06 6.73
N ASN A 155 4.81 4.94 6.36
CA ASN A 155 3.50 5.07 7.00
C ASN A 155 2.41 4.52 6.07
N GLU A 156 1.50 3.71 6.60
CA GLU A 156 0.31 3.28 5.85
C GLU A 156 -0.94 4.09 6.20
N GLU A 157 -1.76 4.35 5.18
CA GLU A 157 -3.06 4.96 5.37
C GLU A 157 -4.10 4.49 4.33
N LEU A 158 -5.37 4.67 4.69
CA LEU A 158 -6.46 4.50 3.73
C LEU A 158 -6.57 5.80 2.92
N SER A 159 -6.51 5.69 1.60
CA SER A 159 -6.70 6.85 0.73
C SER A 159 -8.12 7.39 0.85
N GLU A 160 -8.23 8.72 0.89
CA GLU A 160 -9.53 9.41 0.75
C GLU A 160 -9.99 9.45 -0.71
N CYS A 161 -9.06 9.28 -1.64
CA CYS A 161 -9.29 9.34 -3.09
C CYS A 161 -9.75 8.00 -3.65
N GLY A 162 -10.52 8.06 -4.74
CA GLY A 162 -11.04 6.90 -5.44
C GLY A 162 -9.99 6.28 -6.36
N ARG A 163 -10.27 5.05 -6.83
CA ARG A 163 -9.39 4.35 -7.78
C ARG A 163 -9.16 5.14 -9.09
N GLU A 164 -10.13 5.94 -9.50
CA GLU A 164 -10.12 6.68 -10.78
C GLU A 164 -9.20 7.91 -10.77
N ASP A 165 -8.88 8.44 -9.59
CA ASP A 165 -8.12 9.68 -9.43
C ASP A 165 -6.65 9.51 -9.86
N PHE A 166 -6.16 8.26 -9.88
CA PHE A 166 -4.75 7.96 -10.06
C PHE A 166 -4.40 7.38 -11.42
N GLU A 167 -5.37 6.75 -12.10
CA GLU A 167 -5.11 6.15 -13.42
C GLU A 167 -4.86 7.20 -14.52
N ASN A 168 -5.11 8.49 -14.23
CA ASN A 168 -5.03 9.59 -15.17
C ASN A 168 -4.10 10.74 -14.71
N HIS A 169 -3.28 10.53 -13.66
CA HIS A 169 -2.38 11.56 -13.14
C HIS A 169 -0.94 11.30 -13.58
N ASP A 170 -0.26 12.31 -14.12
CA ASP A 170 1.09 12.15 -14.69
C ASP A 170 2.16 11.81 -13.64
N ASP A 171 1.92 12.18 -12.38
CA ASP A 171 2.84 11.92 -11.26
C ASP A 171 2.81 10.46 -10.75
N TRP A 172 1.92 9.63 -11.30
CA TRP A 172 1.71 8.26 -10.85
C TRP A 172 1.94 7.26 -11.97
N LYS A 173 2.99 6.45 -11.81
CA LYS A 173 3.34 5.38 -12.74
C LYS A 173 2.79 4.06 -12.22
N LYS A 174 2.01 3.38 -13.05
CA LYS A 174 1.62 1.99 -12.75
C LYS A 174 2.88 1.11 -12.75
N VAL A 175 3.06 0.34 -11.68
CA VAL A 175 4.10 -0.68 -11.60
C VAL A 175 3.64 -1.87 -12.45
N THR A 176 4.34 -2.13 -13.55
CA THR A 176 4.05 -3.22 -14.50
C THR A 176 5.15 -4.27 -14.58
N GLU A 177 6.30 -3.94 -14.03
CA GLU A 177 7.52 -4.73 -13.92
C GLU A 177 8.25 -4.29 -12.65
N GLU A 178 9.24 -5.05 -12.23
CA GLU A 178 10.17 -4.68 -11.16
C GLU A 178 10.85 -3.35 -11.56
N PHE A 179 11.07 -2.45 -10.60
CA PHE A 179 11.67 -1.13 -10.85
C PHE A 179 12.85 -0.94 -9.94
#